data_AF-A0A2H1WW05-F1
#
_entry.id   AF-A0A2H1WW05-F1
#
_cell.length_a   1.000
_cell.length_b   1.000
_cell.length_c   1.000
_cell.angle_alpha   90.00
_cell.angle_beta   90.00
_cell.angle_gamma   90.00
#
_symmetry.space_group_name_H-M   'P 1'
#
loop_
_entity.id
_entity.type
_entity.pdbx_description
1 polymer ?
#
loop_
_entity_poly.entity_id
_entity_poly.type
_entity_poly.pdbx_seq_one_letter_code
_entity_poly.pdbx_strand_id
1 'polypeptide(L)' 'CGPNEYFERCTHKCPPEKTCETRKIGIVCPAVETPCIGKCICNEGYYRKTPGGECISEEECVLHQQPMS' A
#
# COMPACT_ATOMS: atom_id res chain seq x y z
N CYS A 1 11.88 -8.66 0.26
CA CYS A 1 10.66 -8.10 0.86
C CYS A 1 10.69 -8.38 2.34
N GLY A 2 10.10 -7.49 3.14
CA GLY A 2 10.00 -7.61 4.59
C GLY A 2 8.80 -8.45 5.04
N PRO A 3 8.46 -8.40 6.33
CA PRO A 3 7.25 -9.02 6.87
C PRO A 3 6.00 -8.51 6.16
N ASN A 4 5.04 -9.41 5.92
CA ASN A 4 3.76 -9.11 5.28
C ASN A 4 3.89 -8.52 3.86
N GLU A 5 4.97 -8.83 3.16
CA GLU A 5 5.20 -8.40 1.78
C GLU A 5 5.52 -9.58 0.86
N TYR A 6 5.11 -9.47 -0.40
CA TYR A 6 5.55 -10.34 -1.49
C TYR A 6 6.21 -9.53 -2.60
N PHE A 7 7.09 -10.15 -3.37
CA PHE A 7 7.71 -9.50 -4.52
C PHE A 7 6.80 -9.63 -5.74
N GLU A 8 6.33 -8.50 -6.27
CA GLU A 8 5.64 -8.44 -7.55
C GLU A 8 6.62 -7.96 -8.62
N ARG A 9 6.75 -8.72 -9.70
CA ARG A 9 7.67 -8.44 -10.80
C ARG A 9 7.22 -7.25 -11.64
N CYS A 10 5.92 -7.00 -11.71
CA CYS A 10 5.35 -5.99 -12.59
C CYS A 10 4.29 -5.18 -11.85
N THR A 11 4.67 -3.99 -11.38
CA THR A 11 3.73 -3.02 -10.79
C THR A 11 3.77 -1.69 -11.48
N HIS A 12 2.59 -1.10 -11.63
CA HIS A 12 2.45 0.25 -12.16
C HIS A 12 2.47 1.28 -11.02
N LYS A 13 2.71 2.54 -11.38
CA LYS A 13 2.69 3.67 -10.43
C LYS A 13 1.27 4.02 -9.98
N CYS A 14 0.27 3.75 -10.82
CA CYS A 14 -1.13 4.01 -10.54
C CYS A 14 -1.96 2.73 -10.76
N PRO A 15 -2.84 2.34 -9.81
CA PRO A 15 -3.04 3.00 -8.51
C PRO A 15 -1.79 2.85 -7.63
N PRO A 16 -1.48 3.85 -6.78
CA PRO A 16 -0.40 3.71 -5.82
C PRO A 16 -0.72 2.59 -4.84
N GLU A 17 0.32 2.00 -4.26
CA GLU A 17 0.14 1.08 -3.14
C GLU A 17 -0.55 1.81 -1.99
N LYS A 18 -1.54 1.17 -1.39
CA LYS A 18 -2.35 1.76 -0.33
C LYS A 18 -1.52 1.91 0.95
N THR A 19 -1.58 3.11 1.52
CA THR A 19 -1.13 3.37 2.89
C THR A 19 -2.30 3.26 3.85
N CYS A 20 -2.03 3.25 5.17
CA CYS A 20 -3.11 3.39 6.14
C CYS A 20 -4.00 4.60 5.81
N GLU A 21 -3.43 5.76 5.46
CA GLU A 21 -4.20 6.99 5.16
C GLU A 21 -5.08 6.85 3.90
N THR A 22 -4.61 6.12 2.89
CA THR A 22 -5.24 6.07 1.57
C THR A 22 -6.02 4.80 1.29
N ARG A 23 -5.97 3.78 2.18
CA ARG A 23 -6.57 2.46 1.92
C ARG A 23 -8.07 2.46 1.64
N LYS A 24 -8.78 3.46 2.19
CA LYS A 24 -10.23 3.69 2.04
C LYS A 24 -10.58 4.64 0.89
N ILE A 25 -9.58 5.17 0.18
CA ILE A 25 -9.76 6.11 -0.92
C ILE A 25 -9.71 5.34 -2.25
N GLY A 26 -10.73 5.52 -3.09
CA GLY A 26 -10.73 5.03 -4.46
C GLY A 26 -9.92 5.97 -5.36
N ILE A 27 -8.94 5.45 -6.09
CA ILE A 27 -8.12 6.21 -7.03
C ILE A 27 -8.42 5.74 -8.45
N VAL A 28 -8.73 6.68 -9.34
CA VAL A 28 -8.90 6.42 -10.77
C VAL A 28 -7.60 6.82 -11.49
N CYS A 29 -7.11 5.91 -12.33
CA CYS A 29 -5.87 6.12 -13.08
C CYS A 29 -6.17 6.53 -14.53
N PRO A 30 -5.35 7.41 -15.12
CA PRO A 30 -5.45 7.71 -16.54
C PRO A 30 -5.13 6.45 -17.37
N ALA A 31 -5.79 6.30 -18.51
CA ALA A 31 -5.55 5.21 -19.46
C ALA A 31 -4.27 5.46 -20.28
N VAL A 32 -3.13 5.51 -19.58
CA VAL A 32 -1.81 5.72 -20.17
C VAL A 32 -0.95 4.51 -19.84
N GLU A 33 -0.39 3.89 -20.88
CA GLU A 33 0.57 2.79 -20.73
C GLU A 33 1.84 3.30 -20.04
N THR A 34 2.19 2.68 -18.92
CA THR A 34 3.42 2.99 -18.18
C THR A 34 4.24 1.72 -18.01
N PRO A 35 5.58 1.79 -18.17
CA PRO A 35 6.43 0.66 -17.84
C PRO A 35 6.17 0.21 -16.40
N CYS A 36 6.01 -1.10 -16.20
CA CYS A 36 5.92 -1.64 -14.85
C CYS A 36 7.32 -1.87 -14.28
N ILE A 37 7.41 -1.79 -12.95
CA ILE A 37 8.64 -2.02 -12.19
C ILE A 37 8.40 -3.10 -11.13
N GLY A 38 9.44 -3.89 -10.86
CA GLY A 38 9.40 -4.85 -9.76
C GLY A 38 9.51 -4.15 -8.42
N LYS A 39 8.62 -4.47 -7.47
CA LYS A 39 8.67 -3.93 -6.11
C LYS A 39 8.05 -4.89 -5.10
N CYS A 40 8.35 -4.69 -3.83
CA CYS A 40 7.68 -5.41 -2.75
C CYS A 40 6.33 -4.77 -2.43
N ILE A 41 5.27 -5.57 -2.37
CA ILE A 41 3.89 -5.17 -2.13
C ILE A 41 3.40 -5.79 -0.84
N CYS A 42 2.62 -5.04 -0.06
CA CYS A 42 1.90 -5.59 1.08
C CYS A 42 0.99 -6.74 0.66
N ASN A 43 0.96 -7.81 1.45
CA ASN A 43 0.01 -8.90 1.28
C ASN A 43 -1.44 -8.37 1.36
N GLU A 44 -2.38 -9.14 0.82
CA GLU A 44 -3.80 -8.80 0.94
C GLU A 44 -4.20 -8.63 2.42
N GLY A 45 -4.95 -7.56 2.72
CA GLY A 45 -5.32 -7.19 4.09
C GLY A 45 -4.26 -6.39 4.85
N TYR A 46 -3.07 -6.17 4.28
CA TYR A 46 -2.01 -5.35 4.86
C TYR A 46 -1.80 -4.06 4.05
N TYR A 47 -1.37 -3.01 4.75
CA TYR A 47 -1.19 -1.68 4.17
C TYR A 47 0.11 -1.05 4.67
N ARG A 48 0.70 -0.20 3.84
CA ARG A 48 1.88 0.58 4.22
C ARG A 48 1.50 1.53 5.36
N LYS A 49 2.14 1.40 6.52
CA LYS A 49 1.93 2.31 7.66
C LYS A 49 2.09 3.77 7.26
N THR A 50 3.19 4.05 6.57
CA THR A 50 3.51 5.33 5.91
C THR A 50 4.11 5.06 4.52
N PRO A 51 4.21 6.03 3.61
CA PRO A 51 4.87 5.82 2.31
C PRO A 51 6.28 5.23 2.47
N GLY A 52 6.50 4.02 1.92
CA GLY A 52 7.76 3.29 2.03
C GLY A 52 8.02 2.61 3.39
N GLY A 53 7.08 2.69 4.33
CA GLY A 53 7.16 2.04 5.65
C GLY A 53 6.71 0.58 5.65
N GLU A 54 6.66 -0.03 6.82
CA GLU A 54 6.23 -1.43 7.03
C GLU A 54 4.77 -1.71 6.61
N CYS A 55 4.48 -2.96 6.25
CA CYS A 55 3.12 -3.44 5.98
C CYS A 55 2.47 -3.98 7.26
N ILE A 56 1.40 -3.31 7.71
CA ILE A 56 0.65 -3.62 8.93
C ILE A 56 -0.81 -3.94 8.61
N SER A 57 -1.52 -4.63 9.51
CA SER A 57 -2.90 -5.07 9.28
C SER A 57 -3.89 -3.90 9.26
N GLU A 58 -5.13 -4.15 8.81
CA GLU A 58 -6.22 -3.18 8.89
C GLU A 58 -6.45 -2.69 10.34
N GLU A 59 -6.45 -3.61 11.31
CA GLU A 59 -6.63 -3.31 12.73
C GLU A 59 -5.50 -2.41 13.25
N GLU A 60 -4.25 -2.72 12.89
CA GLU A 60 -3.10 -1.89 13.24
C GLU A 60 -3.18 -0.51 12.58
N CYS A 61 -3.66 -0.40 11.34
CA CYS A 61 -3.93 0.89 10.71
C CYS A 61 -5.02 1.69 11.43
N VAL A 62 -6.08 1.04 11.94
CA VAL A 62 -7.12 1.71 12.75
C VAL A 62 -6.49 2.26 14.03
N LEU A 63 -5.71 1.47 14.76
CA LEU A 63 -5.01 1.89 15.97
C LEU A 63 -4.00 3.02 15.70
N HIS A 64 -3.25 2.93 14.61
CA HIS A 64 -2.30 3.96 14.19
C HIS A 64 -2.96 5.32 13.94
N GLN A 65 -4.22 5.34 13.49
CA GLN A 65 -4.96 6.55 13.13
C GLN A 65 -5.89 7.06 14.23
N GLN A 66 -5.92 6.41 15.41
CA GLN A 66 -6.68 6.94 16.53
C GLN A 66 -6.02 8.25 17.01
N PRO A 67 -6.80 9.34 17.17
CA PRO A 67 -6.28 10.52 17.84
C PRO A 67 -5.87 10.12 19.26
N MET A 68 -4.66 10.49 19.66
CA MET A 68 -4.13 10.24 21.00
C MET A 68 -5.19 10.63 22.04
N SER A 69 -5.58 9.68 22.90
CA SER A 69 -6.29 9.96 24.15
C SER A 69 -5.50 10.94 25.02
#